data_AF-A0A0F9RHP2-F1
#
_entry.id   AF-A0A0F9RHP2-F1
#
_cell.length_a   1.000
_cell.length_b   1.000
_cell.length_c   1.000
_cell.angle_alpha   90.00
_cell.angle_beta   90.00
_cell.angle_gamma   90.00
#
_symmetry.space_group_name_H-M   'P 1'
#
loop_
_entity.id
_entity.type
_entity.pdbx_description
1 polymer ?
#
loop_
_entity_poly.entity_id
_entity_poly.type
_entity_poly.pdbx_seq_one_letter_code
_entity_poly.pdbx_strand_id
1 'polypeptide(L)'
;MKATELRIGNLINNNAEVVGIVNGTVYVKPSERSIITSYRYDQLKPIPLTKEWLKKFGFVKSSQDERMWIDDTTGWFMIYEKDEYYKFSTSENVYGKQFNKVHQLQNLYFALTDEEL
;
A
#
# COMPACT_ATOMS: atom_id res chain seq x y z
N MET A 1 -14.95 3.51 -4.37
CA MET A 1 -13.55 3.71 -4.77
C MET A 1 -12.95 2.38 -5.14
N LYS A 2 -12.12 2.31 -6.18
CA LYS A 2 -11.40 1.07 -6.53
C LYS A 2 -10.09 1.03 -5.74
N ALA A 3 -9.66 -0.15 -5.29
CA ALA A 3 -8.38 -0.32 -4.60
C ALA A 3 -7.15 0.11 -5.43
N THR A 4 -7.32 0.31 -6.73
CA THR A 4 -6.27 0.79 -7.65
C THR A 4 -6.12 2.32 -7.69
N GLU A 5 -7.07 3.07 -7.14
CA GLU A 5 -7.10 4.54 -7.15
C GLU A 5 -6.44 5.12 -5.89
N LEU A 6 -5.88 6.33 -5.97
CA LEU A 6 -5.38 7.02 -4.78
C LEU A 6 -6.56 7.42 -3.87
N ARG A 7 -6.34 7.33 -2.55
CA ARG A 7 -7.26 7.79 -1.50
C ARG A 7 -6.53 8.60 -0.43
N ILE A 8 -7.31 9.29 0.39
CA ILE A 8 -6.83 9.86 1.65
C ILE A 8 -6.21 8.73 2.49
N GLY A 9 -5.05 8.99 3.10
CA GLY A 9 -4.22 8.02 3.83
C GLY A 9 -3.14 7.34 2.98
N ASN A 10 -3.20 7.42 1.65
CA ASN A 10 -2.15 6.82 0.81
C ASN A 10 -0.85 7.62 0.85
N LEU A 11 0.27 6.90 0.81
CA LEU A 11 1.59 7.46 0.62
C LEU A 11 1.89 7.65 -0.87
N ILE A 12 2.39 8.83 -1.20
CA ILE A 12 2.88 9.22 -2.52
C ILE A 12 4.32 9.76 -2.41
N ASN A 13 4.93 10.14 -3.53
CA ASN A 13 6.30 10.67 -3.66
C ASN A 13 6.84 11.35 -2.38
N ASN A 14 8.07 10.99 -1.98
CA ASN A 14 8.76 11.50 -0.79
C ASN A 14 8.02 11.22 0.54
N ASN A 15 7.31 10.08 0.64
CA ASN A 15 6.56 9.66 1.83
C ASN A 15 5.53 10.70 2.30
N ALA A 16 4.93 11.43 1.36
CA ALA A 16 3.87 12.37 1.67
C ALA A 16 2.53 11.64 1.68
N GLU A 17 1.74 11.90 2.71
CA GLU A 17 0.41 11.31 2.89
C GLU A 17 -0.64 12.17 2.17
N VAL A 18 -1.54 11.53 1.43
CA VAL A 18 -2.70 12.21 0.84
C VAL A 18 -3.69 12.57 1.94
N VAL A 19 -3.98 13.86 2.08
CA VAL A 19 -4.91 14.40 3.09
C VAL A 19 -6.19 14.98 2.47
N GLY A 20 -6.24 15.12 1.15
CA GLY A 20 -7.44 15.59 0.45
C GLY A 20 -7.35 15.45 -1.06
N ILE A 21 -8.49 15.28 -1.71
CA ILE A 21 -8.60 15.22 -3.17
C ILE A 21 -9.82 16.05 -3.59
N VAL A 22 -9.63 17.11 -4.38
CA VAL A 22 -10.71 17.98 -4.87
C VAL A 22 -10.45 18.32 -6.33
N ASN A 23 -11.42 18.04 -7.21
CA ASN A 23 -11.37 18.40 -8.64
C ASN A 23 -10.06 18.05 -9.36
N GLY A 24 -9.47 16.89 -9.05
CA GLY A 24 -8.20 16.44 -9.65
C GLY A 24 -6.94 17.06 -9.03
N THR A 25 -7.07 17.87 -7.99
CA THR A 25 -5.98 18.34 -7.13
C THR A 25 -5.87 17.43 -5.91
N VAL A 26 -4.65 17.01 -5.60
CA VAL A 26 -4.31 16.16 -4.46
C VAL A 26 -3.51 16.99 -3.46
N TYR A 27 -4.01 17.07 -2.24
CA TYR A 27 -3.35 17.74 -1.12
C TYR A 27 -2.60 16.71 -0.30
N VAL A 28 -1.34 17.00 0.01
CA VAL A 28 -0.49 16.07 0.74
C VAL A 28 0.24 16.71 1.89
N LYS A 29 0.49 15.92 2.92
CA LYS A 29 1.25 16.28 4.11
C LYS A 29 2.55 15.47 4.12
N PRO A 30 3.72 16.10 3.92
CA PRO A 30 5.01 15.41 4.02
C PRO A 30 5.26 14.91 5.45
N SER A 31 5.88 13.74 5.59
CA SER A 31 6.22 13.17 6.92
C SER A 31 7.15 14.06 7.75
N GLU A 32 7.98 14.89 7.10
CA GLU A 32 8.98 15.74 7.76
C GLU A 32 8.60 17.23 7.84
N ARG A 33 7.44 17.63 7.32
CA ARG A 33 7.04 19.05 7.26
C ARG A 33 5.57 19.24 7.63
N SER A 34 5.29 20.29 8.41
CA SER A 34 3.93 20.67 8.77
C SER A 34 3.16 21.43 7.69
N ILE A 35 3.74 21.64 6.51
CA ILE A 35 3.13 22.42 5.43
C ILE A 35 2.47 21.48 4.44
N ILE A 36 1.16 21.65 4.26
CA ILE A 36 0.40 20.95 3.21
C ILE A 36 0.78 21.56 1.86
N THR A 37 1.12 20.69 0.91
CA THR A 37 1.33 21.06 -0.49
C THR A 37 0.28 20.42 -1.38
N SER A 38 0.15 20.89 -2.62
CA SER A 38 -0.80 20.33 -3.57
C SER A 38 -0.14 20.02 -4.90
N TYR A 39 -0.62 18.94 -5.53
CA TYR A 39 -0.20 18.49 -6.84
C TYR A 39 -1.43 18.23 -7.69
N ARG A 40 -1.31 18.38 -9.02
CA ARG A 40 -2.32 17.81 -9.90
C ARG A 40 -2.19 16.29 -9.90
N TYR A 41 -3.30 15.58 -10.01
CA TYR A 41 -3.32 14.11 -10.01
C TYR A 41 -2.43 13.52 -11.11
N ASP A 42 -2.40 14.14 -12.29
CA ASP A 42 -1.58 13.75 -13.45
C ASP A 42 -0.06 13.93 -13.22
N GLN A 43 0.35 14.67 -12.19
CA GLN A 43 1.75 14.86 -11.81
C GLN A 43 2.24 13.81 -10.80
N LEU A 44 1.32 13.07 -10.18
CA LEU A 44 1.66 12.08 -9.18
C LEU A 44 2.17 10.80 -9.83
N LYS A 45 3.29 10.30 -9.31
CA LYS A 45 3.85 9.01 -9.72
C LYS A 45 3.60 7.99 -8.60
N PRO A 46 2.99 6.83 -8.92
CA PRO A 46 2.85 5.75 -7.95
C PRO A 46 4.22 5.27 -7.44
N ILE A 47 4.34 5.06 -6.13
CA ILE A 47 5.55 4.48 -5.53
C ILE A 47 5.59 2.98 -5.84
N PRO A 48 6.65 2.45 -6.48
CA PRO A 48 6.83 1.00 -6.62
C PRO A 48 6.88 0.31 -5.25
N LEU A 49 6.19 -0.81 -5.12
CA LEU A 49 6.21 -1.64 -3.92
C LEU A 49 7.48 -2.49 -3.91
N THR A 50 8.47 -2.06 -3.13
CA THR A 50 9.74 -2.78 -2.95
C THR A 50 9.75 -3.60 -1.66
N LYS A 51 10.71 -4.51 -1.52
CA LYS A 51 10.90 -5.28 -0.28
C LYS A 51 11.16 -4.40 0.94
N GLU A 52 11.82 -3.26 0.75
CA GLU A 52 12.04 -2.28 1.82
C GLU A 52 10.76 -1.62 2.30
N TRP A 53 9.80 -1.37 1.40
CA TRP A 53 8.47 -0.91 1.79
C TRP A 53 7.72 -1.96 2.60
N LEU A 54 7.76 -3.22 2.18
CA LEU A 54 7.12 -4.32 2.90
C LEU A 54 7.67 -4.45 4.33
N LYS A 55 9.00 -4.42 4.49
CA LYS A 55 9.63 -4.42 5.81
C LYS A 55 9.21 -3.20 6.65
N LYS A 56 9.15 -2.01 6.05
CA LYS A 56 8.72 -0.78 6.72
C LYS A 56 7.29 -0.86 7.24
N PHE A 57 6.41 -1.54 6.49
CA PHE A 57 5.04 -1.82 6.90
C PHE A 57 4.91 -3.01 7.86
N GLY A 58 6.01 -3.64 8.27
CA GLY A 58 5.98 -4.76 9.22
C GLY A 58 5.73 -6.14 8.58
N PHE A 59 5.77 -6.27 7.25
CA PHE A 59 5.68 -7.58 6.62
C PHE A 59 6.94 -8.41 6.87
N VAL A 60 6.74 -9.65 7.30
CA VAL A 60 7.77 -10.67 7.49
C VAL A 60 7.62 -11.74 6.41
N LYS A 61 8.74 -12.17 5.85
CA LYS A 61 8.76 -13.23 4.83
C LYS A 61 8.75 -14.61 5.49
N SER A 62 7.91 -15.50 4.96
CA SER A 62 7.90 -16.93 5.29
C SER A 62 9.25 -17.58 4.99
N SER A 63 9.70 -18.47 5.87
CA SER A 63 10.86 -19.32 5.59
C SER A 63 10.52 -20.54 4.73
N GLN A 64 9.23 -20.83 4.52
CA GLN A 64 8.75 -22.06 3.88
C GLN A 64 8.24 -21.84 2.46
N ASP A 65 7.85 -20.61 2.11
CA ASP A 65 7.27 -20.28 0.81
C ASP A 65 7.48 -18.79 0.43
N GLU A 66 6.87 -18.36 -0.68
CA GLU A 66 6.92 -16.98 -1.17
C GLU A 66 5.84 -16.08 -0.55
N ARG A 67 5.25 -16.47 0.59
CA ARG A 67 4.27 -15.64 1.30
C ARG A 67 4.95 -14.69 2.28
N MET A 68 4.27 -13.58 2.53
CA MET A 68 4.63 -12.60 3.55
C MET A 68 3.38 -12.26 4.36
N TRP A 69 3.52 -12.06 5.66
CA TRP A 69 2.43 -11.67 6.57
C TRP A 69 2.83 -10.46 7.38
N ILE A 70 1.86 -9.70 7.88
CA ILE A 70 2.09 -8.49 8.71
C ILE A 70 1.79 -8.68 10.19
N ASP A 71 1.03 -9.72 10.54
CA ASP A 71 0.69 -10.04 11.94
C ASP A 71 1.05 -11.50 12.25
N ASP A 72 1.99 -11.69 13.17
CA ASP A 72 2.39 -13.00 13.70
C ASP A 72 1.28 -13.68 14.51
N THR A 73 0.30 -12.91 15.00
CA THR A 73 -0.72 -13.37 15.95
C THR A 73 -1.88 -14.06 15.26
N THR A 74 -2.35 -13.53 14.14
CA THR A 74 -3.50 -14.08 13.41
C THR A 74 -3.16 -14.55 12.01
N GLY A 75 -2.03 -14.11 11.42
CA GLY A 75 -1.55 -14.57 10.11
C GLY A 75 -2.54 -14.38 8.96
N TRP A 76 -3.60 -13.60 9.15
CA TRP A 76 -4.75 -13.56 8.24
C TRP A 76 -4.51 -12.72 7.00
N PHE A 77 -3.73 -11.64 7.13
CA PHE A 77 -3.36 -10.77 6.03
C PHE A 77 -2.01 -11.22 5.47
N MET A 78 -2.07 -11.99 4.37
CA MET A 78 -0.89 -12.43 3.65
C MET A 78 -0.88 -11.88 2.23
N ILE A 79 0.34 -11.70 1.72
CA ILE A 79 0.60 -11.44 0.32
C ILE A 79 1.55 -12.50 -0.23
N TYR A 80 1.37 -12.85 -1.50
CA TYR A 80 2.22 -13.81 -2.22
C TYR A 80 3.04 -13.06 -3.26
N GLU A 81 4.37 -13.22 -3.22
CA GLU A 81 5.32 -12.63 -4.18
C GLU A 81 5.52 -13.58 -5.38
N LYS A 82 5.37 -13.07 -6.61
CA LYS A 82 5.73 -13.79 -7.83
C LYS A 82 6.03 -12.84 -8.99
N ASP A 83 7.16 -13.06 -9.67
CA ASP A 83 7.56 -12.33 -10.88
C ASP A 83 7.55 -10.79 -10.71
N GLU A 84 8.00 -10.28 -9.55
CA GLU A 84 7.98 -8.85 -9.17
C GLU A 84 6.59 -8.24 -8.91
N TYR A 85 5.55 -9.08 -8.82
CA TYR A 85 4.20 -8.68 -8.43
C TYR A 85 3.76 -9.36 -7.14
N TYR A 86 2.75 -8.77 -6.51
CA TYR A 86 2.12 -9.27 -5.30
C TYR A 86 0.65 -9.59 -5.55
N LYS A 87 0.12 -10.57 -4.82
CA LYS A 87 -1.31 -10.89 -4.75
C LYS A 87 -1.73 -11.05 -3.30
N PHE A 88 -3.00 -10.81 -3.00
CA PHE A 88 -3.56 -11.21 -1.71
C PHE A 88 -3.52 -12.73 -1.58
N SER A 89 -3.23 -13.23 -0.38
CA SER A 89 -3.22 -14.64 -0.08
C SER A 89 -3.86 -14.88 1.28
N THR A 90 -4.48 -16.04 1.41
CA THR A 90 -4.69 -16.71 2.70
C THR A 90 -3.73 -17.90 2.79
N SER A 91 -3.76 -18.63 3.92
CA SER A 91 -2.92 -19.81 4.13
C SER A 91 -3.18 -20.89 3.09
N GLU A 92 -4.43 -20.94 2.61
CA GLU A 92 -4.92 -21.96 1.69
C GLU A 92 -4.78 -21.55 0.22
N ASN A 93 -5.00 -20.28 -0.11
CA ASN A 93 -5.20 -19.86 -1.51
C ASN A 93 -4.69 -18.45 -1.80
N VAL A 94 -4.44 -18.16 -3.08
CA VAL A 94 -4.03 -16.84 -3.58
C VAL A 94 -5.18 -16.22 -4.39
N TYR A 95 -5.54 -14.97 -4.09
CA TYR A 95 -6.73 -14.31 -4.63
C TYR A 95 -6.41 -12.96 -5.26
N GLY A 96 -7.37 -12.48 -6.07
CA GLY A 96 -7.38 -11.10 -6.56
C GLY A 96 -6.42 -10.80 -7.70
N LYS A 97 -6.33 -9.50 -8.03
CA LYS A 97 -5.46 -8.97 -9.08
C LYS A 97 -4.04 -8.79 -8.57
N GLN A 98 -3.07 -8.89 -9.47
CA GLN A 98 -1.68 -8.52 -9.19
C GLN A 98 -1.57 -7.02 -8.91
N PHE A 99 -0.71 -6.66 -7.98
CA PHE A 99 -0.34 -5.28 -7.67
C PHE A 99 1.16 -5.16 -7.43
N ASN A 100 1.69 -3.96 -7.66
CA ASN A 100 3.12 -3.67 -7.47
C ASN A 100 3.38 -2.21 -7.05
N LYS A 101 2.35 -1.50 -6.56
CA LYS A 101 2.45 -0.14 -6.06
C LYS A 101 2.06 -0.07 -4.58
N VAL A 102 2.70 0.83 -3.84
CA VAL A 102 2.47 1.02 -2.40
C VAL A 102 1.00 1.33 -2.10
N HIS A 103 0.39 2.28 -2.82
CA HIS A 103 -1.00 2.68 -2.59
C HIS A 103 -1.99 1.52 -2.79
N GLN A 104 -1.68 0.57 -3.69
CA GLN A 104 -2.54 -0.60 -3.90
C GLN A 104 -2.52 -1.54 -2.69
N LEU A 105 -1.36 -1.71 -2.03
CA LEU A 105 -1.25 -2.48 -0.80
C LEU A 105 -1.96 -1.78 0.37
N GLN A 106 -1.74 -0.48 0.53
CA GLN A 106 -2.42 0.32 1.58
C GLN A 106 -3.94 0.30 1.44
N ASN A 107 -4.43 0.33 0.19
CA ASN A 107 -5.86 0.24 -0.08
C ASN A 107 -6.43 -1.14 0.20
N LEU A 108 -5.68 -2.19 -0.13
CA LEU A 108 -6.08 -3.55 0.15
C LEU A 108 -6.12 -3.82 1.66
N TYR A 109 -5.11 -3.36 2.39
CA TYR A 109 -5.06 -3.46 3.84
C TYR A 109 -6.27 -2.77 4.48
N PHE A 110 -6.44 -1.47 4.23
CA PHE A 110 -7.57 -0.70 4.75
C PHE A 110 -8.94 -1.27 4.37
N ALA A 111 -9.13 -1.74 3.14
CA ALA A 111 -10.41 -2.32 2.73
C ALA A 111 -10.77 -3.61 3.49
N LEU A 112 -9.78 -4.30 4.06
CA LEU A 112 -9.96 -5.53 4.82
C LEU A 112 -9.91 -5.29 6.34
N THR A 113 -9.17 -4.27 6.81
CA THR A 113 -8.89 -4.04 8.24
C THR A 113 -9.62 -2.84 8.82
N ASP A 114 -10.05 -1.88 7.99
CA ASP A 114 -10.46 -0.52 8.38
C ASP A 114 -9.34 0.28 9.09
N GLU A 115 -8.08 -0.16 8.96
CA GLU A 115 -6.89 0.44 9.55
C GLU A 115 -5.89 0.89 8.46
N GLU A 116 -5.12 1.94 8.74
CA GLU A 116 -4.03 2.37 7.86
C GLU A 116 -2.76 1.54 8.07
N LEU A 117 -1.99 1.41 6.99
CA LEU A 117 -0.72 0.68 6.94
C LEU A 117 0.49 1.61 7.10
#